data_AF-A0A6P3ZKJ3-F1
#
_entry.id   AF-A0A6P3ZKJ3-F1
#
_cell.length_a   1.000
_cell.length_b   1.000
_cell.length_c   1.000
_cell.angle_alpha   90.00
_cell.angle_beta   90.00
_cell.angle_gamma   90.00
#
_symmetry.space_group_name_H-M   'P 1'
#
loop_
_entity.id
_entity.type
_entity.pdbx_description
1 polymer ?
#
loop_
_entity_poly.entity_id
_entity_poly.type
_entity_poly.pdbx_seq_one_letter_code
_entity_poly.pdbx_strand_id
1 'polypeptide(L)'
;MALLLFPHSVPKRKSKIDLNYKLFPMEYFRQTLMGFVEILMKTYKIFSTNGKLIPFITLLFLLIQSIFFLLNFFSVKPLVIHLARKLIISLLLVGDNPTANHASDFTKLVTVLEDDAQILVGLEWIFLLVSSFTSLFFAVVTILASSATYAGKSINVKELLSLVWKPWIRAFVTVFYITLLELGYIFMASSFMLPFVLILRVDLAKSFSYIIIFVLASIFYCYLSVVWNLALAVSVMEEKYSGIEALGKAGQLVKGLKLQGFLTNLAFGILYCVAFQVIRKMNEKQSEAVGISIALFAIDFMLLVKMFLVIAYTVLYHECKKSHGEEIEVQKSIEYTKVPAGVPLIIRADLP
;
A
#
# COMPACT_ATOMS: atom_id res chain seq x y z
N MET A 1 -25.19 -10.36 -83.10
CA MET A 1 -26.34 -10.78 -82.28
C MET A 1 -26.07 -12.18 -81.77
N ALA A 2 -25.38 -12.28 -80.62
CA ALA A 2 -25.10 -13.53 -79.94
C ALA A 2 -25.15 -13.24 -78.44
N LEU A 3 -25.97 -14.03 -77.76
CA LEU A 3 -26.33 -13.98 -76.35
C LEU A 3 -25.54 -15.10 -75.65
N LEU A 4 -25.25 -14.88 -74.35
CA LEU A 4 -25.13 -15.87 -73.26
C LEU A 4 -23.74 -16.17 -72.64
N LEU A 5 -23.72 -15.90 -71.32
CA LEU A 5 -23.15 -16.68 -70.19
C LEU A 5 -21.73 -16.34 -69.65
N PHE A 6 -21.72 -15.61 -68.51
CA PHE A 6 -20.78 -15.77 -67.38
C PHE A 6 -20.86 -17.20 -66.80
N PRO A 7 -19.89 -17.75 -66.00
CA PRO A 7 -19.10 -17.02 -64.98
C PRO A 7 -17.64 -17.52 -64.74
N HIS A 8 -16.80 -16.72 -64.07
CA HIS A 8 -15.76 -17.28 -63.19
C HIS A 8 -15.22 -16.29 -62.13
N SER A 9 -15.58 -16.60 -60.87
CA SER A 9 -14.82 -16.44 -59.62
C SER A 9 -13.85 -15.27 -59.43
N VAL A 10 -14.26 -14.29 -58.61
CA VAL A 10 -13.34 -13.41 -57.84
C VAL A 10 -12.82 -14.18 -56.62
N PRO A 11 -11.50 -14.32 -56.40
CA PRO A 11 -11.01 -14.93 -55.17
C PRO A 11 -11.13 -13.94 -54.01
N LYS A 12 -11.92 -14.33 -53.00
CA LYS A 12 -12.01 -13.69 -51.67
C LYS A 12 -10.62 -13.70 -50.99
N ARG A 13 -9.89 -12.58 -51.07
CA ARG A 13 -8.75 -12.31 -50.19
C ARG A 13 -9.26 -11.72 -48.86
N LYS A 14 -9.98 -12.53 -48.08
CA LYS A 14 -10.35 -12.24 -46.69
C LYS A 14 -10.06 -13.49 -45.85
N SER A 15 -8.86 -13.59 -45.27
CA SER A 15 -8.61 -14.53 -44.15
C SER A 15 -7.23 -14.43 -43.47
N LYS A 16 -6.26 -13.63 -43.96
CA LYS A 16 -4.92 -13.59 -43.33
C LYS A 16 -4.63 -12.34 -42.49
N ILE A 17 -5.32 -11.23 -42.74
CA ILE A 17 -5.18 -9.99 -41.95
C ILE A 17 -6.04 -10.07 -40.69
N ASP A 18 -7.18 -10.78 -40.76
CA ASP A 18 -8.12 -10.84 -39.64
C ASP A 18 -7.73 -11.82 -38.51
N LEU A 19 -6.75 -12.70 -38.75
CA LEU A 19 -6.28 -13.64 -37.73
C LEU A 19 -5.15 -13.06 -36.86
N ASN A 20 -4.46 -12.03 -37.35
CA ASN A 20 -3.31 -11.45 -36.67
C ASN A 20 -3.69 -10.51 -35.52
N TYR A 21 -4.87 -9.86 -35.59
CA TYR A 21 -5.34 -9.00 -34.50
C TYR A 21 -5.95 -9.75 -33.31
N LYS A 22 -6.30 -11.04 -33.47
CA LYS A 22 -6.84 -11.87 -32.38
C LYS A 22 -5.77 -12.66 -31.61
N LEU A 23 -4.61 -12.93 -32.23
CA LEU A 23 -3.48 -13.56 -31.54
C LEU A 23 -2.64 -12.55 -30.73
N PHE A 24 -2.51 -11.32 -31.22
CA PHE A 24 -1.71 -10.26 -30.59
C PHE A 24 -2.11 -9.90 -29.14
N PRO A 25 -3.40 -9.80 -28.77
CA PRO A 25 -3.82 -9.47 -27.41
C PRO A 25 -3.49 -10.59 -26.43
N MET A 26 -3.64 -11.85 -26.85
CA MET A 26 -3.37 -13.03 -26.03
C MET A 26 -1.88 -13.20 -25.77
N GLU A 27 -1.03 -12.97 -26.78
CA GLU A 27 0.41 -13.08 -26.63
C GLU A 27 1.00 -11.95 -25.79
N TYR A 28 0.51 -10.72 -25.97
CA TYR A 28 0.86 -9.58 -25.12
C TYR A 28 0.42 -9.78 -23.66
N PHE A 29 -0.81 -10.27 -23.45
CA PHE A 29 -1.32 -10.60 -22.11
C PHE A 29 -0.50 -11.71 -21.46
N ARG A 30 -0.14 -12.75 -22.22
CA ARG A 30 0.72 -13.85 -21.75
C ARG A 30 2.11 -13.33 -21.36
N GLN A 31 2.75 -12.48 -22.16
CA GLN A 31 4.04 -11.86 -21.83
C GLN A 31 3.96 -11.03 -20.56
N THR A 32 2.89 -10.25 -20.42
CA THR A 32 2.64 -9.44 -19.22
C THR A 32 2.49 -10.32 -17.97
N LEU A 33 1.72 -11.41 -18.05
CA LEU A 33 1.56 -12.38 -16.96
C LEU A 33 2.87 -13.08 -16.60
N MET A 34 3.66 -13.49 -17.60
CA MET A 34 4.97 -14.10 -17.35
C MET A 34 5.90 -13.15 -16.60
N GLY A 35 5.94 -11.88 -16.99
CA GLY A 35 6.73 -10.87 -16.27
C GLY A 35 6.22 -10.60 -14.85
N PHE A 36 4.89 -10.61 -14.64
CA PHE A 36 4.32 -10.54 -13.29
C PHE A 36 4.73 -11.75 -12.41
N VAL A 37 4.63 -12.97 -12.96
CA VAL A 37 5.07 -14.20 -12.26
C VAL A 37 6.57 -14.16 -11.97
N GLU A 38 7.37 -13.64 -12.89
CA GLU A 38 8.81 -13.46 -12.69
C GLU A 38 9.11 -12.50 -11.53
N ILE A 39 8.37 -11.38 -11.41
CA ILE A 39 8.49 -10.47 -10.26
C ILE A 39 8.14 -11.21 -8.96
N LEU A 40 7.04 -11.97 -8.92
CA LEU A 40 6.66 -12.73 -7.73
C LEU A 40 7.72 -13.78 -7.36
N MET A 41 8.26 -14.49 -8.35
CA MET A 41 9.29 -15.50 -8.14
C MET A 41 10.58 -14.87 -7.61
N LYS A 42 11.01 -13.73 -8.15
CA LYS A 42 12.15 -12.96 -7.64
C LYS A 42 11.90 -12.45 -6.22
N THR A 43 10.69 -11.99 -5.94
CA THR A 43 10.27 -11.53 -4.60
C THR A 43 10.39 -12.67 -3.58
N TYR A 44 9.82 -13.83 -3.89
CA TYR A 44 9.91 -15.04 -3.06
C TYR A 44 11.36 -15.50 -2.90
N LYS A 45 12.16 -15.46 -3.97
CA LYS A 45 13.58 -15.79 -3.93
C LYS A 45 14.33 -14.85 -2.98
N ILE A 46 14.11 -13.54 -3.03
CA ILE A 46 14.76 -12.58 -2.11
C ILE A 46 14.36 -12.88 -0.66
N PHE A 47 13.07 -13.10 -0.42
CA PHE A 47 12.54 -13.41 0.90
C PHE A 47 13.17 -14.68 1.50
N SER A 48 13.38 -15.72 0.68
CA SER A 48 13.96 -17.01 1.10
C SER A 48 15.49 -17.06 1.11
N THR A 49 16.16 -16.36 0.17
CA THR A 49 17.62 -16.42 -0.01
C THR A 49 18.36 -15.80 1.17
N ASN A 50 17.83 -14.72 1.72
CA ASN A 50 18.44 -14.02 2.85
C ASN A 50 18.01 -14.61 4.20
N GLY A 51 17.88 -15.95 4.26
CA GLY A 51 17.00 -16.77 5.12
C GLY A 51 17.05 -16.57 6.64
N LYS A 52 17.84 -15.62 7.14
CA LYS A 52 17.78 -15.14 8.53
C LYS A 52 17.35 -13.68 8.65
N LEU A 53 17.82 -12.78 7.78
CA LEU A 53 17.66 -11.34 7.95
C LEU A 53 16.23 -10.86 7.67
N ILE A 54 15.72 -11.10 6.46
CA ILE A 54 14.38 -10.63 6.05
C ILE A 54 13.28 -11.29 6.90
N PRO A 55 13.32 -12.62 7.16
CA PRO A 55 12.37 -13.24 8.10
C PRO A 55 12.46 -12.66 9.51
N PHE A 56 13.66 -12.37 10.03
CA PHE A 56 13.84 -11.77 11.35
C PHE A 56 13.23 -10.35 11.42
N ILE A 57 13.52 -9.50 10.43
CA ILE A 57 12.93 -8.15 10.33
C ILE A 57 11.40 -8.25 10.26
N THR A 58 10.89 -9.19 9.48
CA THR A 58 9.45 -9.42 9.33
C THR A 58 8.82 -9.89 10.65
N LEU A 59 9.42 -10.87 11.34
CA LEU A 59 8.93 -11.35 12.63
C LEU A 59 8.93 -10.24 13.68
N LEU A 60 9.98 -9.42 13.72
CA LEU A 60 10.07 -8.29 14.63
C LEU A 60 8.99 -7.23 14.33
N PHE A 61 8.75 -6.94 13.04
CA PHE A 61 7.69 -6.04 12.61
C PHE A 61 6.31 -6.53 13.06
N LEU A 62 6.01 -7.81 12.82
CA LEU A 62 4.76 -8.43 13.25
C LEU A 62 4.61 -8.31 14.75
N LEU A 63 5.59 -8.79 15.53
CA LEU A 63 5.54 -8.79 16.98
C LEU A 63 5.28 -7.39 17.56
N ILE A 64 5.97 -6.36 17.05
CA ILE A 64 5.78 -4.98 17.52
C ILE A 64 4.37 -4.49 17.19
N GLN A 65 3.87 -4.75 15.98
CA GLN A 65 2.52 -4.34 15.58
C GLN A 65 1.43 -5.12 16.32
N SER A 66 1.62 -6.42 16.57
CA SER A 66 0.72 -7.25 17.38
C SER A 66 0.62 -6.67 18.80
N ILE A 67 1.75 -6.28 19.41
CA ILE A 67 1.77 -5.62 20.72
C ILE A 67 1.01 -4.29 20.67
N PHE A 68 1.27 -3.44 19.68
CA PHE A 68 0.55 -2.16 19.55
C PHE A 68 -0.96 -2.35 19.35
N PHE A 69 -1.38 -3.34 18.56
CA PHE A 69 -2.78 -3.66 18.38
C PHE A 69 -3.43 -4.11 19.69
N LEU A 70 -2.77 -4.99 20.46
CA LEU A 70 -3.29 -5.44 21.76
C LEU A 70 -3.37 -4.27 22.76
N LEU A 71 -2.32 -3.44 22.84
CA LEU A 71 -2.32 -2.25 23.68
C LEU A 71 -3.45 -1.29 23.31
N ASN A 72 -3.65 -1.03 22.01
CA ASN A 72 -4.75 -0.22 21.52
C ASN A 72 -6.09 -0.85 21.94
N PHE A 73 -6.31 -2.13 21.64
CA PHE A 73 -7.54 -2.84 21.97
C PHE A 73 -7.88 -2.74 23.46
N PHE A 74 -6.92 -3.05 24.34
CA PHE A 74 -7.14 -3.02 25.79
C PHE A 74 -7.27 -1.60 26.36
N SER A 75 -6.70 -0.58 25.70
CA SER A 75 -6.81 0.81 26.16
C SER A 75 -8.09 1.49 25.67
N VAL A 76 -8.49 1.21 24.43
CA VAL A 76 -9.65 1.83 23.77
C VAL A 76 -10.96 1.17 24.17
N LYS A 77 -11.03 -0.17 24.24
CA LYS A 77 -12.25 -0.90 24.62
C LYS A 77 -12.92 -0.43 25.90
N PRO A 78 -12.22 -0.31 27.06
CA PRO A 78 -12.87 0.11 28.29
C PRO A 78 -13.44 1.52 28.17
N LEU A 79 -12.77 2.41 27.44
CA LEU A 79 -13.22 3.78 27.19
C LEU A 79 -14.48 3.80 26.30
N VAL A 80 -14.51 2.99 25.24
CA VAL A 80 -15.68 2.81 24.38
C VAL A 80 -16.87 2.24 25.16
N ILE A 81 -16.65 1.23 26.01
CA ILE A 81 -17.70 0.65 26.86
C ILE A 81 -18.22 1.67 27.88
N HIS A 82 -17.31 2.47 28.47
CA HIS A 82 -17.68 3.54 29.39
C HIS A 82 -18.55 4.59 28.71
N LEU A 83 -18.10 5.10 27.55
CA LEU A 83 -18.84 6.04 26.70
C LEU A 83 -20.21 5.49 26.27
N ALA A 84 -20.25 4.25 25.79
CA ALA A 84 -21.49 3.59 25.36
C ALA A 84 -22.47 3.44 26.53
N ARG A 85 -22.00 3.02 27.70
CA ARG A 85 -22.85 2.90 28.90
C ARG A 85 -23.42 4.25 29.32
N LYS A 86 -22.60 5.29 29.30
CA LYS A 86 -22.99 6.66 29.64
C LYS A 86 -24.06 7.19 28.69
N LEU A 87 -23.92 6.93 27.39
CA LEU A 87 -24.88 7.29 26.35
C LEU A 87 -26.20 6.52 26.48
N ILE A 88 -26.15 5.23 26.83
CA ILE A 88 -27.37 4.44 27.06
C ILE A 88 -28.13 4.92 28.30
N ILE A 89 -27.42 5.14 29.42
CA ILE A 89 -28.05 5.63 30.66
C ILE A 89 -28.70 6.99 30.44
N SER A 90 -28.05 7.89 29.70
CA SER A 90 -28.61 9.20 29.43
C SER A 90 -29.83 9.15 28.53
N LEU A 91 -29.81 8.32 27.49
CA LEU A 91 -30.96 8.12 26.61
C LEU A 91 -32.17 7.54 27.38
N LEU A 92 -31.91 6.63 28.33
CA LEU A 92 -32.96 6.05 29.18
C LEU A 92 -33.54 7.07 30.18
N LEU A 93 -32.70 7.89 30.82
CA LEU A 93 -33.14 8.88 31.81
C LEU A 93 -33.91 10.06 31.20
N VAL A 94 -33.62 10.44 29.96
CA VAL A 94 -34.33 11.53 29.25
C VAL A 94 -35.75 11.11 28.83
N GLY A 95 -36.03 9.80 28.76
CA GLY A 95 -37.35 9.27 28.36
C GLY A 95 -38.48 9.48 29.38
N ASP A 96 -38.18 9.70 30.67
CA ASP A 96 -39.16 9.53 31.75
C ASP A 96 -39.70 10.83 32.40
N ASN A 97 -39.19 12.04 32.14
CA ASN A 97 -39.78 13.26 32.72
C ASN A 97 -39.42 14.58 31.98
N PRO A 98 -40.40 15.37 31.48
CA PRO A 98 -40.13 16.63 30.81
C PRO A 98 -40.23 17.82 31.77
N THR A 99 -39.10 18.31 32.32
CA THR A 99 -39.05 19.58 33.06
C THR A 99 -37.92 20.51 32.61
N ALA A 100 -38.12 21.82 32.74
CA ALA A 100 -37.27 22.91 32.21
C ALA A 100 -35.78 22.90 32.61
N ASN A 101 -35.37 22.07 33.57
CA ASN A 101 -33.96 21.88 33.97
C ASN A 101 -33.13 21.06 32.94
N HIS A 102 -33.80 20.44 31.95
CA HIS A 102 -33.19 19.61 30.91
C HIS A 102 -32.09 20.30 30.10
N ALA A 103 -32.21 21.59 29.79
CA ALA A 103 -31.22 22.27 28.95
C ALA A 103 -29.85 22.38 29.64
N SER A 104 -29.82 22.75 30.93
CA SER A 104 -28.59 22.82 31.74
C SER A 104 -27.96 21.44 31.91
N ASP A 105 -28.78 20.44 32.23
CA ASP A 105 -28.30 19.09 32.49
C ASP A 105 -27.85 18.40 31.20
N PHE A 106 -28.51 18.66 30.08
CA PHE A 106 -28.10 18.20 28.74
C PHE A 106 -26.78 18.85 28.31
N THR A 107 -26.60 20.16 28.47
CA THR A 107 -25.33 20.83 28.13
C THR A 107 -24.18 20.32 28.99
N LYS A 108 -24.40 20.09 30.30
CA LYS A 108 -23.40 19.43 31.15
C LYS A 108 -23.13 17.99 30.69
N LEU A 109 -24.13 17.27 30.22
CA LEU A 109 -23.93 15.91 29.75
C LEU A 109 -23.15 15.84 28.43
N VAL A 110 -23.46 16.75 27.50
CA VAL A 110 -22.78 16.87 26.20
C VAL A 110 -21.32 17.25 26.40
N THR A 111 -21.04 18.22 27.27
CA THR A 111 -19.65 18.62 27.57
C THR A 111 -18.82 17.49 28.18
N VAL A 112 -19.37 16.72 29.13
CA VAL A 112 -18.64 15.57 29.68
C VAL A 112 -18.51 14.43 28.66
N LEU A 113 -19.43 14.30 27.70
CA LEU A 113 -19.33 13.33 26.60
C LEU A 113 -18.28 13.75 25.57
N GLU A 114 -18.16 15.06 25.29
CA GLU A 114 -17.13 15.64 24.43
C GLU A 114 -15.73 15.41 25.01
N ASP A 115 -15.53 15.62 26.31
CA ASP A 115 -14.24 15.37 26.97
C ASP A 115 -13.81 13.89 26.86
N ASP A 116 -14.71 12.95 27.18
CA ASP A 116 -14.43 11.52 27.08
C ASP A 116 -14.17 11.09 25.61
N ALA A 117 -14.91 11.66 24.66
CA ALA A 117 -14.71 11.41 23.23
C ALA A 117 -13.39 12.00 22.72
N GLN A 118 -12.97 13.17 23.22
CA GLN A 118 -11.68 13.77 22.88
C GLN A 118 -10.52 12.91 23.37
N ILE A 119 -10.63 12.36 24.59
CA ILE A 119 -9.63 11.41 25.12
C ILE A 119 -9.56 10.16 24.24
N LEU A 120 -10.71 9.61 23.86
CA LEU A 120 -10.79 8.44 22.99
C LEU A 120 -10.12 8.69 21.63
N VAL A 121 -10.51 9.76 20.96
CA VAL A 121 -9.97 10.16 19.66
C VAL A 121 -8.47 10.43 19.77
N GLY A 122 -8.05 11.19 20.78
CA GLY A 122 -6.64 11.48 21.01
C GLY A 122 -5.79 10.22 21.21
N LEU A 123 -6.29 9.27 21.99
CA LEU A 123 -5.62 7.99 22.24
C LEU A 123 -5.51 7.15 20.95
N GLU A 124 -6.59 7.04 20.18
CA GLU A 124 -6.59 6.33 18.89
C GLU A 124 -5.57 6.94 17.91
N TRP A 125 -5.52 8.27 17.82
CA TRP A 125 -4.55 8.97 16.99
C TRP A 125 -3.10 8.69 17.40
N ILE A 126 -2.82 8.65 18.70
CA ILE A 126 -1.47 8.32 19.20
C ILE A 126 -1.08 6.90 18.75
N PHE A 127 -1.94 5.91 18.95
CA PHE A 127 -1.65 4.54 18.51
C PHE A 127 -1.47 4.45 16.98
N LEU A 128 -2.32 5.13 16.22
CA LEU A 128 -2.24 5.17 14.76
C LEU A 128 -0.93 5.78 14.29
N LEU A 129 -0.51 6.92 14.89
CA LEU A 129 0.75 7.59 14.56
C LEU A 129 1.93 6.66 14.85
N VAL A 130 2.02 6.09 16.05
CA VAL A 130 3.13 5.21 16.44
C VAL A 130 3.20 3.97 15.55
N SER A 131 2.05 3.35 15.26
CA SER A 131 1.97 2.20 14.34
C SER A 131 2.45 2.58 12.94
N SER A 132 2.05 3.77 12.44
CA SER A 132 2.45 4.27 11.12
C SER A 132 3.95 4.57 11.03
N PHE A 133 4.52 5.24 12.02
CA PHE A 133 5.97 5.50 12.10
C PHE A 133 6.77 4.19 12.12
N THR A 134 6.33 3.24 12.93
CA THR A 134 6.93 1.90 13.01
C THR A 134 6.83 1.19 11.66
N SER A 135 5.66 1.22 11.01
CA SER A 135 5.47 0.58 9.71
C SER A 135 6.34 1.20 8.62
N LEU A 136 6.53 2.52 8.61
CA LEU A 136 7.43 3.18 7.68
C LEU A 136 8.87 2.75 7.92
N PHE A 137 9.31 2.72 9.18
CA PHE A 137 10.64 2.26 9.54
C PHE A 137 10.92 0.86 9.00
N PHE A 138 10.03 -0.10 9.25
CA PHE A 138 10.19 -1.46 8.76
C PHE A 138 10.11 -1.56 7.23
N ALA A 139 9.29 -0.74 6.56
CA ALA A 139 9.27 -0.68 5.10
C ALA A 139 10.63 -0.23 4.53
N VAL A 140 11.22 0.83 5.09
CA VAL A 140 12.55 1.34 4.67
C VAL A 140 13.63 0.28 4.88
N VAL A 141 13.68 -0.32 6.07
CA VAL A 141 14.63 -1.40 6.41
C VAL A 141 14.49 -2.57 5.44
N THR A 142 13.25 -2.93 5.07
CA THR A 142 12.96 -4.02 4.13
C THR A 142 13.42 -3.67 2.72
N ILE A 143 13.14 -2.47 2.21
CA ILE A 143 13.60 -2.02 0.89
C ILE A 143 15.13 -2.06 0.80
N LEU A 144 15.81 -1.56 1.83
CA LEU A 144 17.28 -1.59 1.89
C LEU A 144 17.83 -3.03 1.91
N ALA A 145 17.29 -3.89 2.76
CA ALA A 145 17.69 -5.30 2.84
C ALA A 145 17.42 -6.04 1.52
N SER A 146 16.24 -5.87 0.93
CA SER A 146 15.85 -6.49 -0.34
C SER A 146 16.69 -6.00 -1.50
N SER A 147 16.99 -4.70 -1.57
CA SER A 147 17.88 -4.12 -2.58
C SER A 147 19.30 -4.69 -2.49
N ALA A 148 19.85 -4.80 -1.28
CA ALA A 148 21.16 -5.42 -1.07
C ALA A 148 21.17 -6.90 -1.50
N THR A 149 20.11 -7.64 -1.14
CA THR A 149 19.93 -9.05 -1.56
C THR A 149 19.87 -9.18 -3.07
N TYR A 150 19.11 -8.29 -3.72
CA TYR A 150 18.96 -8.27 -5.17
C TYR A 150 20.30 -8.05 -5.87
N ALA A 151 21.16 -7.18 -5.29
CA ALA A 151 22.52 -6.95 -5.75
C ALA A 151 23.53 -8.05 -5.34
N GLY A 152 23.09 -9.14 -4.71
CA GLY A 152 23.96 -10.22 -4.22
C GLY A 152 24.84 -9.84 -3.02
N LYS A 153 24.52 -8.75 -2.32
CA LYS A 153 25.26 -8.28 -1.12
C LYS A 153 24.59 -8.80 0.15
N SER A 154 25.37 -9.40 1.05
CA SER A 154 24.95 -9.67 2.44
C SER A 154 25.23 -8.45 3.31
N ILE A 155 24.24 -8.01 4.08
CA ILE A 155 24.34 -6.88 5.03
C ILE A 155 23.89 -7.39 6.40
N ASN A 156 24.59 -7.01 7.47
CA ASN A 156 24.18 -7.35 8.84
C ASN A 156 23.16 -6.33 9.40
N VAL A 157 22.34 -6.72 10.38
CA VAL A 157 21.34 -5.85 11.03
C VAL A 157 21.96 -4.54 11.55
N LYS A 158 23.15 -4.61 12.17
CA LYS A 158 23.84 -3.43 12.70
C LYS A 158 24.24 -2.44 11.61
N GLU A 159 24.75 -2.95 10.49
CA GLU A 159 25.10 -2.13 9.32
C GLU A 159 23.83 -1.53 8.72
N LEU A 160 22.77 -2.32 8.57
CA LEU A 160 21.48 -1.86 8.04
C LEU A 160 20.87 -0.72 8.86
N LEU A 161 20.91 -0.83 10.20
CA LEU A 161 20.44 0.22 11.11
C LEU A 161 21.25 1.52 10.97
N SER A 162 22.56 1.44 10.75
CA SER A 162 23.38 2.64 10.54
C SER A 162 23.05 3.38 9.24
N LEU A 163 22.48 2.68 8.26
CA LEU A 163 22.14 3.22 6.94
C LEU A 163 20.71 3.77 6.85
N VAL A 164 19.86 3.50 7.85
CA VAL A 164 18.41 3.71 7.76
C VAL A 164 17.99 5.17 7.91
N TRP A 165 18.73 5.97 8.67
CA TRP A 165 18.27 7.30 9.12
C TRP A 165 17.98 8.26 7.95
N LYS A 166 18.92 8.41 7.02
CA LYS A 166 18.74 9.32 5.87
C LYS A 166 17.62 8.87 4.92
N PRO A 167 17.57 7.59 4.47
CA PRO A 167 16.44 7.09 3.68
C PRO A 167 15.10 7.18 4.39
N TRP A 168 15.07 6.99 5.70
CA TRP A 168 13.83 7.06 6.48
C TRP A 168 13.23 8.46 6.49
N ILE A 169 14.03 9.51 6.66
CA ILE A 169 13.55 10.90 6.57
C ILE A 169 13.00 11.19 5.16
N ARG A 170 13.72 10.78 4.10
CA ARG A 170 13.24 10.97 2.72
C ARG A 170 11.94 10.23 2.46
N ALA A 171 11.84 8.98 2.92
CA ALA A 171 10.63 8.17 2.82
C ALA A 171 9.48 8.77 3.61
N PHE A 172 9.73 9.36 4.78
CA PHE A 172 8.73 10.05 5.58
C PHE A 172 8.13 11.23 4.82
N VAL A 173 8.95 12.07 4.20
CA VAL A 173 8.48 13.18 3.36
C VAL A 173 7.63 12.65 2.20
N THR A 174 8.09 11.61 1.51
CA THR A 174 7.34 10.99 0.41
C THR A 174 5.99 10.43 0.85
N VAL A 175 5.95 9.70 1.97
CA VAL A 175 4.71 9.14 2.52
C VAL A 175 3.77 10.25 2.96
N PHE A 176 4.28 11.36 3.52
CA PHE A 176 3.44 12.52 3.83
C PHE A 176 2.72 13.06 2.60
N TYR A 177 3.41 13.24 1.47
CA TYR A 177 2.77 13.65 0.20
C TYR A 177 1.82 12.58 -0.35
N ILE A 178 2.16 11.30 -0.24
CA ILE A 178 1.27 10.19 -0.63
C ILE A 178 -0.03 10.25 0.19
N THR A 179 0.06 10.42 1.52
CA THR A 179 -1.11 10.52 2.39
C THR A 179 -1.97 11.74 2.08
N LEU A 180 -1.37 12.89 1.75
CA LEU A 180 -2.11 14.07 1.29
C LEU A 180 -2.85 13.80 -0.04
N LEU A 181 -2.21 13.09 -0.98
CA LEU A 181 -2.84 12.71 -2.25
C LEU A 181 -3.95 11.67 -2.07
N GLU A 182 -3.76 10.69 -1.18
CA GLU A 182 -4.78 9.71 -0.80
C GLU A 182 -6.00 10.41 -0.22
N LEU A 183 -5.78 11.32 0.73
CA LEU A 183 -6.84 12.08 1.36
C LEU A 183 -7.59 12.96 0.34
N GLY A 184 -6.86 13.67 -0.51
CA GLY A 184 -7.43 14.47 -1.58
C GLY A 184 -8.24 13.63 -2.57
N TYR A 185 -7.75 12.44 -2.92
CA TYR A 185 -8.47 11.51 -3.78
C TYR A 185 -9.77 11.00 -3.13
N ILE A 186 -9.72 10.62 -1.85
CA ILE A 186 -10.90 10.18 -1.09
C ILE A 186 -11.95 11.29 -1.05
N PHE A 187 -11.56 12.52 -0.72
CA PHE A 187 -12.46 13.68 -0.70
C PHE A 187 -13.08 13.96 -2.07
N MET A 188 -12.27 13.91 -3.14
CA MET A 188 -12.75 14.11 -4.51
C MET A 188 -13.75 13.02 -4.91
N ALA A 189 -13.39 11.75 -4.68
CA ALA A 189 -14.25 10.61 -4.99
C ALA A 189 -15.56 10.65 -4.18
N SER A 190 -15.49 10.92 -2.87
CA SER A 190 -16.67 11.01 -2.02
C SER A 190 -17.57 12.18 -2.41
N SER A 191 -17.00 13.36 -2.70
CA SER A 191 -17.76 14.53 -3.13
C SER A 191 -18.48 14.29 -4.46
N PHE A 192 -17.91 13.50 -5.36
CA PHE A 192 -18.54 13.16 -6.63
C PHE A 192 -19.61 12.07 -6.49
N MET A 193 -19.42 11.12 -5.58
CA MET A 193 -20.35 10.00 -5.34
C MET A 193 -21.55 10.37 -4.46
N LEU A 194 -21.36 11.24 -3.47
CA LEU A 194 -22.38 11.58 -2.47
C LEU A 194 -23.70 12.14 -3.07
N PRO A 195 -23.69 13.02 -4.10
CA PRO A 195 -24.92 13.51 -4.72
C PRO A 195 -25.77 12.39 -5.34
N PHE A 196 -25.15 11.36 -5.91
CA PHE A 196 -25.87 10.21 -6.49
C PHE A 196 -26.61 9.41 -5.42
N VAL A 197 -26.06 9.33 -4.21
CA VAL A 197 -26.69 8.64 -3.07
C VAL A 197 -27.83 9.48 -2.49
N LEU A 198 -27.58 10.77 -2.23
CA LEU A 198 -28.50 11.64 -1.50
C LEU A 198 -29.66 12.17 -2.34
N ILE A 199 -29.41 12.58 -3.59
CA ILE A 199 -30.39 13.29 -4.42
C ILE A 199 -31.24 12.31 -5.23
N LEU A 200 -30.59 11.31 -5.83
CA LEU A 200 -31.26 10.44 -6.80
C LEU A 200 -31.94 9.22 -6.15
N ARG A 201 -31.78 9.00 -4.83
CA ARG A 201 -32.28 7.84 -4.08
C ARG A 201 -32.09 6.51 -4.82
N VAL A 202 -30.99 6.40 -5.57
CA VAL A 202 -30.81 5.25 -6.46
C VAL A 202 -30.42 4.05 -5.62
N ASP A 203 -31.07 2.93 -5.88
CA ASP A 203 -30.65 1.63 -5.40
C ASP A 203 -29.22 1.37 -5.92
N LEU A 204 -28.21 1.59 -5.06
CA LEU A 204 -26.80 1.76 -5.44
C LEU A 204 -26.25 0.59 -6.27
N ALA A 205 -26.77 -0.61 -6.02
CA ALA A 205 -26.38 -1.84 -6.71
C ALA A 205 -26.93 -1.97 -8.14
N LYS A 206 -27.91 -1.14 -8.54
CA LYS A 206 -28.61 -1.23 -9.83
C LYS A 206 -28.32 -0.06 -10.76
N SER A 207 -27.69 1.00 -10.25
CA SER A 207 -27.34 2.17 -11.04
C SER A 207 -26.12 1.89 -11.91
N PHE A 208 -26.36 1.60 -13.20
CA PHE A 208 -25.28 1.34 -14.16
C PHE A 208 -24.27 2.50 -14.24
N SER A 209 -24.73 3.75 -14.15
CA SER A 209 -23.86 4.94 -14.15
C SER A 209 -22.97 5.01 -12.92
N TYR A 210 -23.51 4.72 -11.73
CA TYR A 210 -22.73 4.66 -10.50
C TYR A 210 -21.64 3.60 -10.56
N ILE A 211 -22.00 2.38 -11.03
CA ILE A 211 -21.05 1.28 -11.17
C ILE A 211 -19.91 1.67 -12.12
N ILE A 212 -20.20 2.28 -13.27
CA ILE A 212 -19.17 2.73 -14.21
C ILE A 212 -18.23 3.74 -13.56
N ILE A 213 -18.77 4.78 -12.91
CA ILE A 213 -17.95 5.81 -12.26
C ILE A 213 -17.10 5.20 -11.15
N PHE A 214 -17.67 4.28 -10.36
CA PHE A 214 -16.95 3.60 -9.28
C PHE A 214 -15.81 2.74 -9.80
N VAL A 215 -16.04 2.00 -10.89
CA VAL A 215 -15.00 1.21 -11.56
C VAL A 215 -13.90 2.11 -12.12
N LEU A 216 -14.25 3.21 -12.80
CA LEU A 216 -13.27 4.17 -13.33
C LEU A 216 -12.43 4.80 -12.21
N ALA A 217 -13.08 5.24 -11.14
CA ALA A 217 -12.41 5.76 -9.95
C ALA A 217 -11.43 4.72 -9.39
N SER A 218 -11.89 3.49 -9.20
CA SER A 218 -11.08 2.38 -8.68
C SER A 218 -9.86 2.07 -9.55
N ILE A 219 -10.02 2.05 -10.88
CA ILE A 219 -8.91 1.85 -11.82
C ILE A 219 -7.87 2.97 -11.69
N PHE A 220 -8.33 4.22 -11.58
CA PHE A 220 -7.45 5.36 -11.39
C PHE A 220 -6.71 5.31 -10.04
N TYR A 221 -7.39 4.92 -8.96
CA TYR A 221 -6.77 4.69 -7.66
C TYR A 221 -5.72 3.58 -7.72
N CYS A 222 -6.02 2.45 -8.38
CA CYS A 222 -5.06 1.37 -8.58
C CYS A 222 -3.79 1.84 -9.31
N TYR A 223 -3.93 2.71 -10.32
CA TYR A 223 -2.79 3.32 -11.01
C TYR A 223 -1.98 4.23 -10.08
N LEU A 224 -2.64 5.13 -9.34
CA LEU A 224 -1.97 6.01 -8.38
C LEU A 224 -1.23 5.21 -7.30
N SER A 225 -1.84 4.16 -6.79
CA SER A 225 -1.25 3.28 -5.78
C SER A 225 0.02 2.58 -6.30
N VAL A 226 0.09 2.21 -7.59
CA VAL A 226 1.35 1.73 -8.19
C VAL A 226 2.44 2.80 -8.14
N VAL A 227 2.09 4.05 -8.50
CA VAL A 227 3.03 5.18 -8.45
C VAL A 227 3.47 5.48 -7.02
N TRP A 228 2.56 5.46 -6.04
CA TRP A 228 2.86 5.71 -4.63
C TRP A 228 3.81 4.67 -4.04
N ASN A 229 3.53 3.38 -4.25
CA ASN A 229 4.40 2.31 -3.76
C ASN A 229 5.78 2.36 -4.42
N LEU A 230 5.84 2.68 -5.72
CA LEU A 230 7.13 2.85 -6.40
C LEU A 230 7.87 4.11 -5.93
N ALA A 231 7.17 5.21 -5.64
CA ALA A 231 7.76 6.43 -5.10
C ALA A 231 8.38 6.20 -3.72
N LEU A 232 7.75 5.36 -2.89
CA LEU A 232 8.35 4.92 -1.64
C LEU A 232 9.70 4.23 -1.89
N ALA A 233 9.75 3.24 -2.80
CA ALA A 233 10.99 2.56 -3.18
C ALA A 233 12.05 3.54 -3.72
N VAL A 234 11.67 4.45 -4.63
CA VAL A 234 12.54 5.50 -5.19
C VAL A 234 13.12 6.37 -4.07
N SER A 235 12.30 6.86 -3.14
CA SER A 235 12.77 7.78 -2.09
C SER A 235 13.75 7.14 -1.10
N VAL A 236 13.64 5.82 -0.91
CA VAL A 236 14.59 5.06 -0.08
C VAL A 236 15.89 4.85 -0.85
N MET A 237 15.80 4.42 -2.11
CA MET A 237 16.94 3.96 -2.88
C MET A 237 17.73 5.08 -3.54
N GLU A 238 17.08 6.14 -4.00
CA GLU A 238 17.71 7.26 -4.67
C GLU A 238 17.87 8.43 -3.70
N GLU A 239 19.11 8.89 -3.51
CA GLU A 239 19.40 9.93 -2.53
C GLU A 239 18.88 11.31 -2.94
N LYS A 240 18.74 11.54 -4.24
CA LYS A 240 18.34 12.83 -4.83
C LYS A 240 16.84 13.09 -4.75
N TYR A 241 16.00 12.06 -4.72
CA TYR A 241 14.56 12.22 -4.89
C TYR A 241 13.83 12.00 -3.56
N SER A 242 13.03 12.98 -3.14
CA SER A 242 12.15 12.86 -1.97
C SER A 242 10.85 13.61 -2.18
N GLY A 243 9.79 13.24 -1.45
CA GLY A 243 8.51 13.94 -1.54
C GLY A 243 7.89 13.84 -2.94
N ILE A 244 7.52 15.00 -3.49
CA ILE A 244 6.91 15.10 -4.81
C ILE A 244 7.88 14.74 -5.95
N GLU A 245 9.18 14.92 -5.76
CA GLU A 245 10.19 14.57 -6.76
C GLU A 245 10.28 13.05 -6.95
N ALA A 246 10.18 12.30 -5.85
CA ALA A 246 10.11 10.83 -5.88
C ALA A 246 8.85 10.34 -6.58
N LEU A 247 7.71 11.01 -6.38
CA LEU A 247 6.46 10.74 -7.12
C LEU A 247 6.61 11.00 -8.63
N GLY A 248 7.26 12.10 -9.00
CA GLY A 248 7.55 12.42 -10.40
C GLY A 248 8.44 11.37 -11.07
N LYS A 249 9.52 10.96 -10.40
CA LYS A 249 10.43 9.91 -10.89
C LYS A 249 9.74 8.54 -10.97
N ALA A 250 8.94 8.18 -9.98
CA ALA A 250 8.14 6.95 -10.02
C ALA A 250 7.14 6.95 -11.19
N GLY A 251 6.48 8.07 -11.46
CA GLY A 251 5.59 8.20 -12.62
C GLY A 251 6.30 8.02 -13.97
N GLN A 252 7.58 8.39 -14.06
CA GLN A 252 8.41 8.11 -15.24
C GLN A 252 8.77 6.62 -15.34
N LEU A 253 9.24 6.01 -14.24
CA LEU A 253 9.64 4.60 -14.20
C LEU A 253 8.47 3.64 -14.48
N VAL A 254 7.27 3.96 -14.00
CA VAL A 254 6.06 3.17 -14.23
C VAL A 254 5.77 2.99 -15.73
N LYS A 255 6.20 3.93 -16.60
CA LYS A 255 5.90 3.85 -18.05
C LYS A 255 6.42 2.57 -18.73
N GLY A 256 7.50 1.97 -18.24
CA GLY A 256 8.07 0.73 -18.78
C GLY A 256 7.33 -0.54 -18.38
N LEU A 257 6.77 -0.60 -17.16
CA LEU A 257 6.20 -1.84 -16.57
C LEU A 257 4.79 -1.62 -15.96
N LYS A 258 3.99 -0.71 -16.55
CA LYS A 258 2.66 -0.30 -16.04
C LYS A 258 1.76 -1.47 -15.65
N LEU A 259 1.65 -2.47 -16.54
CA LEU A 259 0.74 -3.59 -16.36
C LEU A 259 1.22 -4.58 -15.30
N GLN A 260 2.54 -4.77 -15.16
CA GLN A 260 3.08 -5.64 -14.11
C GLN A 260 2.88 -5.03 -12.73
N GLY A 261 3.10 -3.71 -12.59
CA GLY A 261 2.78 -3.00 -11.36
C GLY A 261 1.29 -3.03 -11.04
N PHE A 262 0.44 -2.83 -12.06
CA PHE A 262 -1.01 -2.93 -11.91
C PHE A 262 -1.47 -4.33 -11.49
N LEU A 263 -0.96 -5.40 -12.12
CA LEU A 263 -1.25 -6.79 -11.76
C LEU A 263 -0.78 -7.11 -10.34
N THR A 264 0.39 -6.61 -9.95
CA THR A 264 0.89 -6.72 -8.58
C THR A 264 -0.11 -6.10 -7.62
N ASN A 265 -0.45 -4.83 -7.81
CA ASN A 265 -1.39 -4.14 -6.93
C ASN A 265 -2.77 -4.82 -6.89
N LEU A 266 -3.26 -5.28 -8.04
CA LEU A 266 -4.52 -5.99 -8.14
C LEU A 266 -4.50 -7.33 -7.38
N ALA A 267 -3.44 -8.13 -7.53
CA ALA A 267 -3.30 -9.40 -6.83
C ALA A 267 -3.28 -9.22 -5.32
N PHE A 268 -2.53 -8.23 -4.83
CA PHE A 268 -2.48 -7.89 -3.42
C PHE A 268 -3.81 -7.32 -2.93
N GLY A 269 -4.46 -6.44 -3.69
CA GLY A 269 -5.78 -5.90 -3.37
C GLY A 269 -6.86 -6.98 -3.25
N ILE A 270 -6.88 -7.96 -4.16
CA ILE A 270 -7.78 -9.12 -4.06
C ILE A 270 -7.49 -9.92 -2.79
N LEU A 271 -6.22 -10.13 -2.46
CA LEU A 271 -5.82 -10.84 -1.24
C LEU A 271 -6.32 -10.11 0.03
N TYR A 272 -6.19 -8.79 0.08
CA TYR A 272 -6.76 -7.96 1.15
C TYR A 272 -8.28 -8.11 1.23
N CYS A 273 -8.99 -8.03 0.10
CA CYS A 273 -10.45 -8.16 0.07
C CYS A 273 -10.93 -9.55 0.54
N VAL A 274 -10.27 -10.61 0.09
CA VAL A 274 -10.59 -12.00 0.50
C VAL A 274 -10.36 -12.17 1.98
N ALA A 275 -9.19 -11.75 2.49
CA ALA A 275 -8.89 -11.83 3.91
C ALA A 275 -9.92 -11.07 4.74
N PHE A 276 -10.27 -9.84 4.36
CA PHE A 276 -11.30 -9.05 5.04
C PHE A 276 -12.66 -9.77 5.11
N GLN A 277 -13.12 -10.37 4.01
CA GLN A 277 -14.39 -11.09 3.98
C GLN A 277 -14.37 -12.36 4.85
N VAL A 278 -13.25 -13.09 4.87
CA VAL A 278 -13.06 -14.26 5.73
C VAL A 278 -13.13 -13.85 7.20
N ILE A 279 -12.42 -12.78 7.58
CA ILE A 279 -12.40 -12.25 8.96
C ILE A 279 -13.79 -11.84 9.40
N ARG A 280 -14.50 -11.07 8.56
CA ARG A 280 -15.87 -10.62 8.85
C ARG A 280 -16.79 -11.80 9.14
N LYS A 281 -16.75 -12.84 8.30
CA LYS A 281 -17.58 -14.03 8.46
C LYS A 281 -17.21 -14.82 9.73
N MET A 282 -15.93 -14.88 10.09
CA MET A 282 -15.49 -15.59 11.29
C MET A 282 -15.88 -14.87 12.58
N ASN A 283 -16.02 -13.54 12.56
CA ASN A 283 -16.25 -12.73 13.76
C ASN A 283 -17.74 -12.67 14.21
N GLU A 284 -18.70 -13.02 13.35
CA GLU A 284 -20.14 -12.81 13.61
C GLU A 284 -20.72 -13.60 14.80
N LYS A 285 -20.05 -14.63 15.32
CA LYS A 285 -20.61 -15.54 16.35
C LYS A 285 -19.63 -16.02 17.43
N GLN A 286 -18.47 -15.38 17.57
CA GLN A 286 -17.40 -15.90 18.44
C GLN A 286 -17.38 -15.21 19.81
N SER A 287 -16.81 -15.91 20.80
CA SER A 287 -16.48 -15.31 22.09
C SER A 287 -15.47 -14.18 21.91
N GLU A 288 -15.42 -13.24 22.85
CA GLU A 288 -14.53 -12.09 22.77
C GLU A 288 -13.05 -12.49 22.64
N ALA A 289 -12.59 -13.48 23.40
CA ALA A 289 -11.22 -13.98 23.31
C ALA A 289 -10.89 -14.56 21.92
N VAL A 290 -11.80 -15.34 21.35
CA VAL A 290 -11.63 -15.90 19.99
C VAL A 290 -11.66 -14.80 18.94
N GLY A 291 -12.53 -13.79 19.10
CA GLY A 291 -12.59 -12.63 18.22
C GLY A 291 -11.27 -11.85 18.20
N ILE A 292 -10.65 -11.63 19.37
CA ILE A 292 -9.32 -10.99 19.49
C ILE A 292 -8.25 -11.82 18.78
N SER A 293 -8.23 -13.14 18.99
CA SER A 293 -7.27 -14.02 18.31
C SER A 293 -7.43 -14.00 16.79
N ILE A 294 -8.66 -13.98 16.27
CA ILE A 294 -8.93 -13.86 14.83
C ILE A 294 -8.46 -12.49 14.31
N ALA A 295 -8.75 -11.40 15.03
CA ALA A 295 -8.32 -10.05 14.65
C ALA A 295 -6.78 -9.90 14.67
N LEU A 296 -6.11 -10.52 15.64
CA LEU A 296 -4.65 -10.52 15.72
C LEU A 296 -4.04 -11.26 14.53
N PHE A 297 -4.50 -12.50 14.28
CA PHE A 297 -4.05 -13.29 13.13
C PHE A 297 -4.29 -12.58 11.80
N ALA A 298 -5.44 -11.92 11.68
CA ALA A 298 -5.79 -11.11 10.52
C ALA A 298 -4.78 -9.98 10.28
N ILE A 299 -4.49 -9.19 11.32
CA ILE A 299 -3.55 -8.07 11.23
C ILE A 299 -2.16 -8.60 10.86
N ASP A 300 -1.69 -9.65 11.54
CA ASP A 300 -0.39 -10.24 11.24
C ASP A 300 -0.31 -10.74 9.78
N PHE A 301 -1.38 -11.36 9.28
CA PHE A 301 -1.47 -11.77 7.88
C PHE A 301 -1.42 -10.56 6.93
N MET A 302 -2.19 -9.50 7.20
CA MET A 302 -2.16 -8.28 6.39
C MET A 302 -0.78 -7.61 6.38
N LEU A 303 -0.08 -7.60 7.52
CA LEU A 303 1.25 -7.05 7.65
C LEU A 303 2.30 -7.90 6.92
N LEU A 304 2.18 -9.23 6.93
CA LEU A 304 2.98 -10.13 6.10
C LEU A 304 2.82 -9.82 4.61
N VAL A 305 1.56 -9.67 4.17
CA VAL A 305 1.21 -9.32 2.80
C VAL A 305 1.82 -7.95 2.42
N LYS A 306 1.73 -6.96 3.32
CA LYS A 306 2.36 -5.64 3.14
C LYS A 306 3.87 -5.73 2.98
N MET A 307 4.56 -6.53 3.79
CA MET A 307 6.01 -6.71 3.67
C MET A 307 6.38 -7.33 2.33
N PHE A 308 5.64 -8.35 1.90
CA PHE A 308 5.87 -8.97 0.59
C PHE A 308 5.62 -7.97 -0.56
N LEU A 309 4.60 -7.12 -0.44
CA LEU A 309 4.33 -6.04 -1.40
C LEU A 309 5.50 -5.06 -1.51
N VAL A 310 6.08 -4.64 -0.38
CA VAL A 310 7.25 -3.75 -0.35
C VAL A 310 8.45 -4.38 -1.07
N ILE A 311 8.71 -5.68 -0.86
CA ILE A 311 9.76 -6.41 -1.57
C ILE A 311 9.45 -6.48 -3.07
N ALA A 312 8.20 -6.76 -3.46
CA ALA A 312 7.80 -6.81 -4.86
C ALA A 312 8.00 -5.46 -5.58
N TYR A 313 7.67 -4.34 -4.94
CA TYR A 313 7.95 -3.01 -5.50
C TYR A 313 9.44 -2.67 -5.54
N THR A 314 10.25 -3.22 -4.64
CA THR A 314 11.71 -3.11 -4.71
C THR A 314 12.26 -3.85 -5.94
N VAL A 315 11.76 -5.07 -6.21
CA VAL A 315 12.11 -5.81 -7.44
C VAL A 315 11.64 -5.07 -8.68
N LEU A 316 10.41 -4.58 -8.67
CA LEU A 316 9.84 -3.83 -9.79
C LEU A 316 10.64 -2.54 -10.06
N TYR A 317 11.10 -1.84 -9.02
CA TYR A 317 12.00 -0.71 -9.16
C TYR A 317 13.28 -1.09 -9.92
N HIS A 318 13.95 -2.19 -9.51
CA HIS A 318 15.17 -2.65 -10.17
C HIS A 318 14.94 -3.05 -11.63
N GLU A 319 13.82 -3.71 -11.93
CA GLU A 319 13.45 -4.07 -13.32
C GLU A 319 13.11 -2.84 -14.17
N CYS A 320 12.36 -1.88 -13.62
CA CYS A 320 12.08 -0.60 -14.27
C CYS A 320 13.37 0.13 -14.62
N LYS A 321 14.33 0.18 -13.68
CA LYS A 321 15.62 0.84 -13.86
C LYS A 321 16.45 0.19 -14.96
N LYS A 322 16.53 -1.14 -14.93
CA LYS A 322 17.19 -1.94 -15.97
C LYS A 322 16.57 -1.71 -17.35
N SER A 323 15.24 -1.64 -17.45
CA SER A 323 14.54 -1.37 -18.71
C SER A 323 14.82 0.04 -19.28
N HIS A 324 15.14 1.02 -18.44
CA HIS A 324 15.47 2.38 -18.88
C HIS A 324 16.99 2.57 -19.13
N GLY A 325 17.81 1.54 -18.90
CA GLY A 325 19.26 1.62 -19.06
C GLY A 325 19.95 2.50 -18.00
N GLU A 326 19.27 2.80 -16.89
CA GLU A 326 19.84 3.61 -15.80
C GLU A 326 20.72 2.74 -14.88
N GLU A 327 21.87 3.26 -14.44
CA GLU A 327 22.77 2.53 -13.53
C GLU A 327 22.12 2.29 -12.16
N ILE A 328 22.20 1.05 -11.64
CA ILE A 328 21.68 0.71 -10.31
C ILE A 328 22.54 1.39 -9.24
N GLU A 329 22.15 2.61 -8.84
CA GLU A 329 22.59 3.24 -7.58
C GLU A 329 22.19 2.36 -6.39
N VAL A 330 22.99 1.34 -6.08
CA VAL A 330 22.95 0.71 -4.77
C VAL A 330 23.53 1.74 -3.82
N GLN A 331 22.67 2.36 -3.01
CA GLN A 331 22.95 3.38 -1.99
C GLN A 331 24.47 3.57 -1.80
N LYS A 332 25.01 4.69 -2.30
CA LYS A 332 26.46 4.97 -2.39
C LYS A 332 27.17 4.69 -1.06
N SER A 333 26.48 4.85 0.06
CA SER A 333 26.91 4.46 1.41
C SER A 333 27.32 2.98 1.57
N ILE A 334 26.63 2.02 0.95
CA ILE A 334 27.00 0.59 0.95
C ILE A 334 28.32 0.37 0.22
N GLU A 335 28.63 1.20 -0.78
CA GLU A 335 29.90 1.17 -1.51
C GLU A 335 31.04 1.76 -0.67
N TYR A 336 30.79 2.86 0.05
CA TYR A 336 31.77 3.46 0.97
C TYR A 336 32.09 2.58 2.19
N THR A 337 31.14 1.82 2.74
CA THR A 337 31.40 0.89 3.87
C THR A 337 32.38 -0.23 3.50
N LYS A 338 32.57 -0.52 2.20
CA LYS A 338 33.50 -1.53 1.71
C LYS A 338 34.90 -1.01 1.35
N VAL A 339 35.14 0.30 1.40
CA VAL A 339 36.50 0.82 1.21
C VAL A 339 37.29 0.54 2.50
N PRO A 340 38.38 -0.27 2.45
CA PRO A 340 39.21 -0.49 3.63
C PRO A 340 39.75 0.85 4.11
N ALA A 341 39.60 1.14 5.40
CA ALA A 341 40.12 2.34 6.06
C ALA A 341 41.67 2.39 6.14
N GLY A 342 42.37 1.82 5.16
CA GLY A 342 43.80 1.56 5.17
C GLY A 342 44.51 1.94 3.87
N VAL A 343 44.01 2.90 3.09
CA VAL A 343 44.83 3.54 2.05
C VAL A 343 45.44 4.80 2.66
N PRO A 344 46.75 4.82 2.94
CA PRO A 344 47.39 6.03 3.42
C PRO A 344 47.33 7.08 2.32
N LEU A 345 46.83 8.27 2.67
CA LEU A 345 46.94 9.47 1.86
C LEU A 345 48.43 9.75 1.62
N ILE A 346 48.94 9.39 0.44
CA ILE A 346 50.25 9.87 -0.02
C ILE A 346 50.07 11.35 -0.34
N ILE A 347 50.34 12.19 0.66
CA ILE A 347 50.61 13.61 0.47
C ILE A 347 51.92 13.68 -0.29
N ARG A 348 51.84 13.88 -1.61
CA ARG A 348 53.00 14.22 -2.43
C ARG A 348 53.27 15.71 -2.19
N ALA A 349 54.18 15.99 -1.26
CA ALA A 349 54.81 17.28 -1.16
C ALA A 349 55.71 17.51 -2.39
N ASP A 350 55.63 18.73 -2.92
CA ASP A 350 56.59 19.42 -3.78
C ASP A 350 58.06 19.12 -3.37
N LEU A 351 59.12 19.14 -4.17
CA LEU A 351 59.51 19.89 -5.39
C LEU A 351 60.80 19.18 -5.95
N PRO A 352 61.47 19.60 -7.04
CA PRO A 352 62.18 20.89 -7.15
C PRO A 352 61.79 21.77 -8.34
#